data_AF-A0A7Z1PX63-F1
#
_entry.id   AF-A0A7Z1PX63-F1
#
_cell.length_a   1.000
_cell.length_b   1.000
_cell.length_c   1.000
_cell.angle_alpha   90.00
_cell.angle_beta   90.00
_cell.angle_gamma   90.00
#
_symmetry.space_group_name_H-M   'P 1'
#
loop_
_entity.id
_entity.type
_entity.pdbx_description
1 polymer ?
#
loop_
_entity_poly.entity_id
_entity_poly.type
_entity_poly.pdbx_seq_one_letter_code
_entity_poly.pdbx_strand_id
1 'polypeptide(L)'
;PKAHRVKIHSTNTLERLNKEVKRRADVVGIFPNEESIMRLLGAVLTEQNEEWLLQNRYLPQHTMAEIEQAAENDVIEALPLSA
;
A
#
# COMPACT_ATOMS: atom_id res chain seq x y z
N PRO A 1 -1.62 -11.99 5.70
CA PRO A 1 -2.93 -12.69 5.57
C PRO A 1 -3.20 -13.19 4.16
N LYS A 2 -3.95 -14.30 4.00
CA LYS A 2 -4.32 -14.85 2.68
C LYS A 2 -4.99 -13.79 1.80
N ALA A 3 -5.84 -12.94 2.41
CA ALA A 3 -6.50 -11.82 1.73
C ALA A 3 -5.54 -10.81 1.09
N HIS A 4 -4.30 -10.69 1.56
CA HIS A 4 -3.33 -9.70 1.07
C HIS A 4 -2.43 -10.24 -0.05
N ARG A 5 -2.28 -11.58 -0.14
CA ARG A 5 -1.28 -12.21 -1.03
C ARG A 5 -1.47 -11.85 -2.49
N VAL A 6 -2.71 -11.88 -2.98
CA VAL A 6 -3.05 -11.56 -4.38
C VAL A 6 -2.62 -10.12 -4.73
N LYS A 7 -2.87 -9.18 -3.81
CA LYS A 7 -2.51 -7.76 -3.97
C LYS A 7 -1.01 -7.52 -3.90
N ILE A 8 -0.29 -8.24 -3.03
CA ILE A 8 1.18 -8.13 -2.88
C ILE A 8 1.91 -8.70 -4.10
N HIS A 9 1.42 -9.81 -4.66
CA HIS A 9 2.07 -10.44 -5.83
C HIS A 9 1.83 -9.65 -7.13
N SER A 10 0.78 -8.85 -7.20
CA SER A 10 0.40 -8.13 -8.41
C SER A 10 1.22 -6.86 -8.61
N THR A 11 1.66 -6.61 -9.83
CA THR A 11 2.34 -5.36 -10.24
C THR A 11 1.37 -4.30 -10.76
N ASN A 12 0.07 -4.62 -10.89
CA ASN A 12 -0.93 -3.76 -11.52
C ASN A 12 -1.02 -2.36 -10.87
N THR A 13 -0.93 -2.27 -9.54
CA THR A 13 -0.95 -0.97 -8.85
C THR A 13 0.25 -0.10 -9.20
N LEU A 14 1.44 -0.69 -9.28
CA LEU A 14 2.66 0.01 -9.68
C LEU A 14 2.60 0.42 -11.15
N GLU A 15 2.10 -0.45 -12.02
CA GLU A 15 1.91 -0.15 -13.44
C GLU A 15 0.91 1.00 -13.65
N ARG A 16 -0.22 1.00 -12.92
CA ARG A 16 -1.21 2.08 -12.95
C ARG A 16 -0.61 3.40 -12.48
N LEU A 17 0.13 3.38 -11.37
CA LEU A 17 0.81 4.57 -10.84
C LEU A 17 1.85 5.12 -11.82
N ASN A 18 2.70 4.25 -12.39
CA ASN A 18 3.69 4.65 -13.38
C ASN A 18 3.05 5.22 -14.65
N LYS A 19 1.93 4.66 -15.09
CA LYS A 19 1.16 5.19 -16.22
C LYS A 19 0.62 6.59 -15.92
N GLU A 20 0.15 6.84 -14.70
CA GLU A 20 -0.36 8.15 -14.30
C GLU A 20 0.75 9.20 -14.20
N VAL A 21 1.90 8.85 -13.62
CA VAL A 21 3.09 9.72 -13.59
C VAL A 21 3.50 10.11 -15.01
N LYS A 22 3.57 9.14 -15.93
CA LYS A 22 3.89 9.41 -17.34
C LYS A 22 2.85 10.34 -17.99
N ARG A 23 1.55 10.04 -17.83
CA ARG A 23 0.46 10.85 -18.40
C ARG A 23 0.53 12.32 -17.96
N ARG A 24 0.82 12.59 -16.68
CA ARG A 24 0.92 13.98 -16.18
C ARG A 24 2.23 14.64 -16.57
N ALA A 25 3.33 13.89 -16.62
CA ALA A 25 4.60 14.39 -17.13
C ALA A 25 4.49 14.79 -18.61
N ASP A 26 3.76 14.04 -19.42
CA ASP A 26 3.53 14.32 -20.84
C ASP A 26 2.82 15.67 -21.05
N VAL A 27 1.94 16.09 -20.13
CA VAL A 27 1.27 17.41 -20.18
C VAL A 27 2.25 18.56 -19.91
N VAL A 28 3.23 18.35 -19.03
CA VAL A 28 4.25 19.37 -18.71
C VAL A 28 5.32 19.44 -19.81
N GLY A 29 5.67 18.29 -20.40
CA GLY A 29 6.68 18.18 -21.45
C GLY A 29 8.11 18.36 -20.91
N ILE A 30 8.55 19.61 -20.73
CA ILE A 30 9.91 19.94 -20.26
C ILE A 30 9.82 20.60 -18.89
N PHE A 31 10.58 20.07 -17.92
CA PHE A 31 10.67 20.64 -16.58
C PHE A 31 11.83 21.64 -16.46
N PRO A 32 11.64 22.77 -15.75
CA PRO A 32 12.66 23.81 -15.61
C PRO A 32 13.79 23.44 -14.64
N ASN A 33 13.55 22.51 -13.71
CA ASN A 33 14.54 21.96 -12.77
C ASN A 33 14.04 20.63 -12.16
N GLU A 34 14.91 19.96 -11.40
CA GLU A 34 14.61 18.69 -10.73
C GLU A 34 13.52 18.84 -9.64
N GLU A 35 13.52 19.93 -8.89
CA GLU A 35 12.51 20.11 -7.86
C GLU A 35 11.08 20.20 -8.43
N SER A 36 10.92 20.74 -9.65
CA SER A 36 9.62 20.83 -10.31
C SER A 36 9.04 19.45 -10.65
N ILE A 37 9.87 18.49 -11.10
CA ILE A 37 9.41 17.11 -11.33
C ILE A 37 9.14 16.38 -10.00
N MET A 38 9.97 16.61 -8.97
CA MET A 38 9.75 16.04 -7.65
C MET A 38 8.43 16.48 -7.03
N ARG A 39 8.03 17.75 -7.24
CA ARG A 39 6.71 18.25 -6.82
C ARG A 39 5.56 17.54 -7.52
N LEU A 40 5.67 17.30 -8.83
CA LEU A 40 4.65 16.54 -9.58
C LEU A 40 4.54 15.11 -9.05
N LEU A 41 5.68 14.42 -8.89
CA LEU A 41 5.71 13.06 -8.39
C LEU A 41 5.11 12.99 -6.97
N GLY A 42 5.50 13.92 -6.09
CA GLY A 42 4.97 14.01 -4.74
C GLY A 42 3.46 14.24 -4.69
N ALA A 43 2.93 15.09 -5.59
CA ALA A 43 1.49 15.31 -5.71
C ALA A 43 0.76 14.02 -6.14
N VAL A 44 1.24 13.33 -7.18
CA VAL A 44 0.64 12.08 -7.67
C VAL A 44 0.66 10.99 -6.59
N LEU A 45 1.77 10.86 -5.87
CA LEU A 45 1.90 9.87 -4.78
C LEU A 45 0.96 10.19 -3.61
N THR A 46 0.81 11.47 -3.26
CA THR A 46 -0.10 11.91 -2.20
C THR A 46 -1.55 11.60 -2.58
N GLU A 47 -1.97 11.96 -3.79
CA GLU A 47 -3.31 11.66 -4.29
C GLU A 47 -3.59 10.15 -4.31
N GLN A 48 -2.61 9.35 -4.76
CA GLN A 48 -2.77 7.89 -4.78
C GLN A 48 -2.89 7.31 -3.37
N ASN A 49 -2.12 7.84 -2.41
CA ASN A 49 -2.19 7.43 -1.01
C ASN A 49 -3.55 7.79 -0.39
N GLU A 50 -4.08 8.97 -0.67
CA GLU A 50 -5.42 9.38 -0.24
C GLU A 50 -6.51 8.46 -0.81
N GLU A 51 -6.46 8.11 -2.10
CA GLU A 51 -7.39 7.16 -2.71
C GLU A 51 -7.35 5.79 -2.00
N TRP A 52 -6.16 5.29 -1.67
CA TRP A 52 -6.00 4.01 -0.96
C TRP A 52 -6.50 4.04 0.48
N LEU A 53 -6.49 5.20 1.14
CA LEU A 53 -7.05 5.38 2.48
C LEU A 53 -8.58 5.46 2.45
N LEU A 54 -9.15 6.10 1.42
CA LEU A 54 -10.59 6.36 1.30
C LEU A 54 -11.37 5.17 0.73
N GLN A 55 -10.84 4.45 -0.27
CA GLN A 55 -11.52 3.30 -0.87
C GLN A 55 -11.16 2.00 -0.15
N ASN A 56 -11.99 1.59 0.83
CA ASN A 56 -11.91 0.28 1.52
C ASN A 56 -10.46 -0.21 1.65
N ARG A 57 -9.68 0.50 2.50
CA ARG A 57 -8.23 0.38 2.72
C ARG A 57 -7.58 -0.72 1.87
N TYR A 58 -6.78 -0.34 0.87
CA TYR A 58 -6.17 -1.27 -0.10
C TYR A 58 -5.58 -2.53 0.55
N LEU A 59 -4.99 -2.41 1.74
CA LEU A 59 -4.69 -3.53 2.64
C LEU A 59 -5.37 -3.30 4.00
N PRO A 60 -6.50 -3.96 4.29
CA PRO A 60 -7.26 -3.72 5.51
C PRO A 60 -6.48 -4.12 6.77
N GLN A 61 -6.59 -3.30 7.82
CA GLN A 61 -5.89 -3.54 9.08
C GLN A 61 -6.52 -4.68 9.91
N HIS A 62 -7.83 -4.87 9.83
CA HIS A 62 -8.52 -5.90 10.62
C HIS A 62 -7.99 -7.30 10.30
N THR A 63 -7.67 -7.59 9.03
CA THR A 63 -7.10 -8.88 8.63
C THR A 63 -5.66 -9.08 9.12
N MET A 64 -4.94 -8.00 9.48
CA MET A 64 -3.66 -8.10 10.17
C MET A 64 -3.84 -8.41 11.65
N ALA A 65 -4.80 -7.77 12.31
CA ALA A 65 -5.13 -8.03 13.71
C ALA A 65 -5.56 -9.49 13.94
N GLU A 66 -6.26 -10.10 12.98
CA GLU A 66 -6.59 -11.54 13.00
C GLU A 66 -5.35 -12.45 13.06
N ILE A 67 -4.23 -12.04 12.43
CA ILE A 67 -2.97 -12.81 12.49
C ILE A 67 -2.29 -12.62 13.84
N GLU A 68 -2.26 -11.40 14.37
CA GLU A 68 -1.68 -11.11 15.68
C GLU A 68 -2.43 -11.89 16.77
N GLN A 69 -3.77 -11.90 16.74
CA GLN A 69 -4.58 -12.69 17.66
C GLN A 69 -4.34 -14.19 17.52
N ALA A 70 -4.24 -14.71 16.29
CA ALA A 70 -3.92 -16.12 16.08
C ALA A 70 -2.54 -16.48 16.66
N ALA A 71 -1.53 -15.61 16.46
CA ALA A 71 -0.20 -15.81 17.00
C ALA A 71 -0.16 -15.74 18.53
N GLU A 72 -0.93 -14.84 19.15
CA GLU A 72 -1.07 -14.78 20.62
C GLU A 72 -1.74 -16.03 21.17
N ASN A 73 -2.79 -16.54 20.52
CA ASN A 73 -3.48 -17.77 20.91
C ASN A 73 -2.57 -18.99 20.82
N ASP A 74 -1.77 -19.10 19.75
CA ASP A 74 -0.79 -20.20 19.58
C ASP A 74 0.27 -20.19 20.70
N VAL A 75 0.67 -19.00 21.17
CA VAL A 75 1.61 -18.87 22.30
C VAL A 75 0.94 -19.28 23.62
N ILE A 76 -0.32 -18.89 23.85
CA ILE A 76 -1.07 -19.24 25.05
C ILE A 76 -1.31 -20.75 25.14
N GLU A 77 -1.65 -21.41 24.02
CA GLU A 77 -1.88 -22.86 23.97
C GLU A 77 -0.57 -23.66 24.14
N ALA A 78 0.56 -23.09 23.73
CA ALA A 78 1.89 -23.68 23.91
C ALA A 78 2.45 -23.54 25.34
N LEU A 79 1.85 -22.72 26.20
CA LEU A 79 2.22 -22.65 27.61
C LEU A 79 1.71 -23.93 28.30
N PRO A 80 2.57 -24.67 29.03
CA PRO A 80 2.10 -25.80 29.81
C PRO A 80 1.10 -25.26 30.84
N LEU A 81 -0.14 -25.76 30.81
CA LEU A 81 -1.08 -25.57 31.90
C LEU A 81 -0.42 -26.14 33.16
N SER A 82 0.16 -25.26 33.97
CA SER A 82 0.63 -25.63 35.31
C SER A 82 -0.59 -26.09 36.09
N ALA A 83 -0.59 -27.38 36.43
CA ALA A 83 -1.51 -28.03 37.35
C ALA A 83 -1.63 -27.28 38.69
#